data_AF-A0A662FZT8-F1
#
_entry.id   AF-A0A662FZT8-F1
#
_cell.length_a   1.000
_cell.length_b   1.000
_cell.length_c   1.000
_cell.angle_alpha   90.00
_cell.angle_beta   90.00
_cell.angle_gamma   90.00
#
_symmetry.space_group_name_H-M   'P 1'
#
loop_
_entity.id
_entity.type
_entity.pdbx_description
1 polymer ?
#
loop_
_entity_poly.entity_id
_entity_poly.type
_entity_poly.pdbx_seq_one_letter_code
_entity_poly.pdbx_strand_id
1 'polypeptide(L)'
;MGKMSFKVRRPSEDILEIYEDDELVARYLYGRHLFKPYFYPLNTPGGLCVTEDGPSDHIHHRSMWTAHGDINGVDFWLERPESGKQIVRTALAEVF
;
A
#
# COMPACT_ATOMS: atom_id res chain seq x y z
N MET A 1 -20.27 -16.47 13.63
CA MET A 1 -19.08 -15.88 13.00
C MET A 1 -17.87 -16.34 13.79
N GLY A 2 -16.87 -16.95 13.16
CA GLY A 2 -15.61 -17.27 13.83
C GLY A 2 -14.85 -15.98 14.22
N LYS A 3 -13.93 -16.07 15.18
CA LYS A 3 -13.04 -14.95 15.52
C LYS A 3 -12.09 -14.73 14.33
N MET A 4 -12.11 -13.55 13.74
CA MET A 4 -11.12 -13.17 12.71
C MET A 4 -9.72 -13.15 13.34
N SER A 5 -8.72 -13.70 12.64
CA SER A 5 -7.33 -13.73 13.08
C SER A 5 -6.42 -13.31 11.93
N PHE A 6 -5.71 -12.20 12.12
CA PHE A 6 -4.76 -11.71 11.16
C PHE A 6 -3.34 -12.19 11.46
N LYS A 7 -2.52 -12.33 10.42
CA LYS A 7 -1.09 -12.56 10.51
C LYS A 7 -0.39 -11.57 9.60
N VAL A 8 0.72 -10.98 10.06
CA VAL A 8 1.56 -10.14 9.22
C VAL A 8 2.87 -10.85 8.92
N ARG A 9 3.26 -10.87 7.65
CA ARG A 9 4.55 -11.40 7.17
C ARG A 9 5.36 -10.27 6.56
N ARG A 10 6.69 -10.37 6.62
CA ARG A 10 7.63 -9.42 5.99
C ARG A 10 8.47 -10.18 4.96
N PRO A 11 8.02 -10.31 3.70
CA PRO A 11 8.76 -11.06 2.69
C PRO A 11 10.02 -10.32 2.21
N SER A 12 10.08 -8.99 2.38
CA SER A 12 11.24 -8.15 2.09
C SER A 12 11.28 -6.93 3.01
N GLU A 13 12.38 -6.17 2.96
CA GLU A 13 12.56 -4.93 3.73
C GLU A 13 11.55 -3.82 3.41
N ASP A 14 10.83 -3.93 2.29
CA ASP A 14 9.94 -2.91 1.75
C ASP A 14 8.49 -3.36 1.54
N ILE A 15 8.14 -4.55 2.04
CA ILE A 15 6.80 -5.14 1.91
C ILE A 15 6.36 -5.71 3.26
N LEU A 16 5.10 -5.47 3.61
CA LEU A 16 4.37 -6.25 4.62
C LEU A 16 3.18 -6.91 3.94
N GLU A 17 2.94 -8.18 4.24
CA GLU A 17 1.76 -8.90 3.78
C GLU A 17 0.85 -9.18 4.96
N ILE A 18 -0.44 -8.94 4.80
CA ILE A 18 -1.48 -9.12 5.80
C ILE A 18 -2.34 -10.29 5.33
N TYR A 19 -2.44 -11.31 6.16
CA TYR A 19 -3.19 -12.53 5.90
C TYR A 19 -4.32 -12.67 6.91
N GLU A 20 -5.46 -13.19 6.46
CA GLU A 20 -6.47 -13.83 7.31
C GLU A 20 -6.41 -15.33 7.03
N ASP A 21 -6.20 -16.14 8.06
CA ASP A 21 -5.83 -17.55 7.93
C ASP A 21 -4.61 -17.77 7.02
N ASP A 22 -4.84 -18.21 5.77
CA ASP A 22 -3.85 -18.40 4.71
C ASP A 22 -4.19 -17.58 3.44
N GLU A 23 -5.23 -16.75 3.48
CA GLU A 23 -5.63 -15.87 2.38
C GLU A 23 -4.97 -14.49 2.52
N LEU A 24 -4.39 -14.00 1.42
CA LEU A 24 -3.80 -12.66 1.37
C LEU A 24 -4.91 -11.62 1.35
N VAL A 25 -4.99 -10.79 2.40
CA VAL A 25 -5.91 -9.65 2.49
C VAL A 25 -5.33 -8.44 1.78
N ALA A 26 -4.08 -8.09 2.09
CA ALA A 26 -3.42 -6.92 1.52
C ALA A 26 -1.89 -7.00 1.59
N ARG A 27 -1.21 -6.23 0.74
CA ARG A 27 0.22 -5.91 0.94
C ARG A 27 0.40 -4.43 1.16
N TYR A 28 1.18 -4.04 2.15
CA TYR A 28 1.69 -2.69 2.29
C TYR A 28 3.04 -2.58 1.60
N LEU A 29 3.11 -1.77 0.55
CA LEU A 29 4.29 -1.51 -0.26
C LEU A 29 4.87 -0.15 0.15
N TYR A 30 6.11 -0.12 0.64
CA TYR A 30 6.73 1.10 1.19
C TYR A 30 8.20 1.27 0.80
N GLY A 31 8.60 0.66 -0.32
CA GLY A 31 9.95 0.76 -0.85
C GLY A 31 10.32 2.19 -1.25
N ARG A 32 11.58 2.58 -1.02
CA ARG A 32 12.09 3.93 -1.32
C ARG A 32 12.09 4.26 -2.82
N HIS A 33 11.93 3.26 -3.67
CA HIS A 33 11.77 3.43 -5.11
C HIS A 33 10.41 4.04 -5.48
N LEU A 34 9.38 3.82 -4.65
CA LEU A 34 8.03 4.36 -4.84
C LEU A 34 7.99 5.88 -4.56
N PHE A 35 6.96 6.53 -5.09
CA PHE A 35 6.64 7.94 -4.74
C PHE A 35 5.87 8.05 -3.44
N LYS A 36 5.08 7.03 -3.11
CA LYS A 36 4.26 6.98 -1.91
C LYS A 36 4.06 5.53 -1.47
N PRO A 37 3.92 5.25 -0.17
CA PRO A 37 3.51 3.92 0.27
C PRO A 37 2.01 3.73 0.02
N TYR A 38 1.61 2.50 -0.27
CA TYR A 38 0.22 2.15 -0.55
C TYR A 38 -0.06 0.69 -0.29
N PHE A 39 -1.34 0.32 -0.29
CA PHE A 39 -1.78 -1.06 -0.17
C PHE A 39 -2.21 -1.62 -1.52
N TYR A 40 -1.62 -2.71 -1.97
CA TYR A 40 -2.08 -3.45 -3.16
C TYR A 40 -1.53 -4.89 -3.21
N PRO A 41 -2.35 -5.90 -3.55
CA PRO A 41 -3.80 -5.83 -3.78
C PRO A 41 -4.58 -5.56 -2.48
N LEU A 42 -5.86 -5.19 -2.61
CA LEU A 42 -6.86 -5.35 -1.53
C LEU A 42 -7.85 -6.43 -1.97
N ASN A 43 -7.89 -7.52 -1.22
CA ASN A 43 -8.69 -8.70 -1.56
C ASN A 43 -9.90 -8.87 -0.63
N THR A 44 -10.98 -9.42 -1.18
CA THR A 44 -12.09 -9.96 -0.39
C THR A 44 -11.71 -11.33 0.19
N PRO A 45 -12.51 -11.87 1.13
CA PRO A 45 -12.53 -13.31 1.37
C PRO A 45 -12.71 -14.07 0.05
N GLY A 46 -11.93 -15.13 -0.17
CA GLY A 46 -11.86 -15.86 -1.44
C GLY A 46 -10.90 -15.26 -2.48
N GLY A 47 -10.14 -14.22 -2.13
CA GLY A 47 -9.00 -13.74 -2.92
C GLY A 47 -9.32 -12.83 -4.11
N LEU A 48 -10.56 -12.35 -4.26
CA LEU A 48 -10.91 -11.41 -5.33
C LEU A 48 -10.34 -10.01 -5.02
N CYS A 49 -9.46 -9.51 -5.88
CA CYS A 49 -8.94 -8.14 -5.78
C CYS A 49 -10.04 -7.12 -6.15
N VAL A 50 -10.28 -6.13 -5.29
CA VAL A 50 -11.32 -5.10 -5.47
C VAL A 50 -10.77 -3.71 -5.79
N THR A 51 -9.47 -3.62 -5.99
CA THR A 51 -8.75 -2.38 -6.31
C THR A 51 -7.82 -2.57 -7.50
N GLU A 52 -7.44 -1.47 -8.14
CA GLU A 52 -6.44 -1.42 -9.20
C GLU A 52 -5.23 -0.59 -8.75
N ASP A 53 -4.05 -0.90 -9.29
CA ASP A 53 -2.81 -0.16 -9.04
C ASP A 53 -2.32 0.50 -10.34
N GLY A 54 -2.51 1.81 -10.43
CA GLY A 54 -2.10 2.61 -11.59
C GLY A 54 -2.90 2.30 -12.86
N PRO A 55 -4.21 2.61 -12.92
CA PRO A 55 -4.98 2.54 -14.15
C PRO A 55 -4.33 3.34 -15.29
N SER A 56 -4.53 2.91 -16.52
CA SER A 56 -3.83 3.45 -17.69
C SER A 56 -3.98 4.97 -17.91
N ASP A 57 -5.12 5.55 -17.51
CA ASP A 57 -5.41 6.97 -17.62
C ASP A 57 -4.94 7.78 -16.39
N HIS A 58 -4.66 7.11 -15.27
CA HIS A 58 -4.26 7.73 -14.00
C HIS A 58 -3.25 6.85 -13.23
N ILE A 59 -2.04 6.68 -13.79
CA ILE A 59 -0.99 5.81 -13.22
C ILE A 59 -0.56 6.14 -11.76
N HIS A 60 -0.89 7.34 -11.29
CA HIS A 60 -0.58 7.84 -9.95
C HIS A 60 -1.69 7.52 -8.92
N HIS A 61 -2.80 6.92 -9.35
CA HIS A 61 -3.85 6.39 -8.48
C HIS A 61 -3.47 4.98 -8.00
N ARG A 62 -3.06 4.89 -6.74
CA ARG A 62 -2.43 3.70 -6.15
C ARG A 62 -3.36 2.97 -5.20
N SER A 63 -4.31 2.20 -5.70
CA SER A 63 -5.20 1.34 -4.88
C SER A 63 -5.72 2.07 -3.62
N MET A 64 -5.22 1.75 -2.42
CA MET A 64 -5.47 2.50 -1.18
C MET A 64 -4.18 3.15 -0.67
N TRP A 65 -4.18 4.49 -0.61
CA TRP A 65 -3.03 5.30 -0.19
C TRP A 65 -3.51 6.62 0.45
N THR A 66 -2.60 7.33 1.10
CA THR A 66 -2.85 8.70 1.57
C THR A 66 -2.45 9.71 0.51
N ALA A 67 -3.44 10.46 0.02
CA ALA A 67 -3.22 11.52 -0.96
C ALA A 67 -2.76 12.82 -0.33
N HIS A 68 -1.73 13.41 -0.92
CA HIS A 68 -1.31 14.79 -0.68
C HIS A 68 -1.17 15.47 -2.04
N GLY A 69 -1.69 16.70 -2.16
CA GLY A 69 -1.52 17.53 -3.35
C GLY A 69 -0.20 18.31 -3.27
N ASP A 70 -0.30 19.63 -3.33
CA ASP A 70 0.83 20.52 -3.06
C ASP A 70 1.09 20.63 -1.54
N ILE A 71 2.34 20.42 -1.14
CA ILE A 71 2.84 20.78 0.19
C ILE A 71 4.06 21.68 0.02
N ASN A 72 3.93 22.95 0.38
CA ASN A 72 4.98 23.96 0.31
C ASN A 72 5.61 24.10 -1.09
N GLY A 73 4.80 24.04 -2.15
CA GLY A 73 5.26 24.16 -3.54
C GLY A 73 5.82 22.87 -4.14
N VAL A 74 5.65 21.73 -3.44
CA VAL A 74 6.07 20.40 -3.91
C VAL A 74 4.84 19.53 -4.11
N ASP A 75 4.70 18.97 -5.30
CA ASP A 75 3.61 18.07 -5.68
C ASP A 75 3.88 16.62 -5.23
N PHE A 76 3.00 16.07 -4.39
CA PHE A 76 3.03 14.67 -3.94
C PHE A 76 1.93 13.79 -4.56
N TRP A 77 1.13 14.36 -5.46
CA TRP A 77 0.04 13.69 -6.14
C TRP A 77 0.57 12.93 -7.36
N LEU A 78 1.24 13.66 -8.25
CA LEU A 78 1.85 13.07 -9.45
C LEU A 78 3.07 12.20 -9.09
N GLU A 79 3.49 11.39 -10.06
CA GLU A 79 4.61 10.46 -9.93
C GLU A 79 5.62 10.69 -11.05
N ARG A 80 6.15 11.92 -11.12
CA ARG A 80 7.15 12.35 -12.12
C ARG A 80 8.51 12.55 -11.47
N PRO A 81 9.62 12.60 -12.22
CA PRO A 81 10.95 12.78 -11.64
C PRO A 81 11.08 13.97 -10.66
N GLU A 82 10.31 15.03 -10.87
CA GLU A 82 10.25 16.24 -10.04
C GLU A 82 9.29 16.16 -8.83
N SER A 83 8.44 15.13 -8.76
CA SER A 83 7.46 14.97 -7.69
C SER A 83 8.11 14.64 -6.34
N GLY A 84 7.47 15.11 -5.26
CA GLY A 84 7.82 14.76 -3.89
C GLY A 84 7.60 13.27 -3.61
N LYS A 85 8.33 12.76 -2.60
CA LYS A 85 8.19 11.36 -2.15
C LYS A 85 7.79 11.28 -0.68
N GLN A 86 6.82 10.43 -0.39
CA GLN A 86 6.51 10.02 0.98
C GLN A 86 7.43 8.86 1.37
N ILE A 87 8.27 9.06 2.37
CA ILE A 87 9.28 8.07 2.79
C ILE A 87 8.89 7.48 4.14
N VAL A 88 8.64 6.17 4.15
CA VAL A 88 8.47 5.41 5.39
C VAL A 88 9.82 5.24 6.06
N ARG A 89 9.94 5.75 7.29
CA ARG A 89 11.17 5.64 8.11
C ARG A 89 11.20 4.35 8.93
N THR A 90 10.04 3.93 9.42
CA THR A 90 9.88 2.73 10.23
C THR A 90 8.52 2.13 9.91
N ALA A 91 8.49 0.82 9.65
CA ALA A 91 7.27 0.05 9.44
C ALA A 91 7.16 -0.99 10.55
N LEU A 92 6.21 -0.77 11.48
CA LEU A 92 5.88 -1.69 12.56
C LEU A 92 4.51 -2.31 12.29
N ALA A 93 4.33 -3.56 12.71
CA ALA A 93 3.05 -4.26 12.63
C ALA A 93 2.82 -5.03 13.92
N GLU A 94 1.65 -4.82 14.52
CA GLU A 94 1.20 -5.47 15.74
C GLU A 94 -0.20 -6.04 15.47
N VAL A 95 -0.45 -7.28 15.91
CA VAL A 95 -1.75 -7.93 15.82
C VAL A 95 -2.20 -8.29 17.23
N PHE A 96 -3.43 -7.91 17.60
CA PHE A 96 -4.02 -8.07 18.93
C PHE A 96 -5.13 -9.12 18.96
#